data_AF-A0AA88UW91-F1
#
_entry.id   AF-A0AA88UW91-F1
#
_cell.length_a   1.000
_cell.length_b   1.000
_cell.length_c   1.000
_cell.angle_alpha   90.00
_cell.angle_beta   90.00
_cell.angle_gamma   90.00
#
_symmetry.space_group_name_H-M   'P 1'
#
loop_
_entity.id
_entity.type
_entity.pdbx_description
1 polymer ?
#
loop_
_entity_poly.entity_id
_entity_poly.type
_entity_poly.pdbx_seq_one_letter_code
_entity_poly.pdbx_strand_id
1 'polypeptide(L)'
;MQNSNYKMIKTAHLSLLHALSLCLLALCGFTYAGQSDNLYKLLKSRSSQNPPVSDSWAQPAADTRQDHSPVYIGPQDGLMQADKIDSLPGQPDGVDFDQYAGYVTVDPKAGRALFYYFVESPQNSSTNPLVLWLNGVANVIFLESPAGVGFSYSNTSSDYEHTGDKSTASDAYVFLVNWLGRFPQYKTRDFYITGESYAGHYVPQLAYTIQLNNEVTNQTVINLKGIAIGNAWIDDATNEKGQIDYWWTHALISDETHDELIAECHFVNDTSSAKCSSVINDSWAKLGNIDDYNIYAPICLHPELKNGSTGSVDDIDPCSDLYLETYLNTAAVQTAFHAKPTTWGECRLLQYMKIIQCKRSDLT
;
A
#
# COMPACT_ATOMS: atom_id res chain seq x y z
N MET A 1 -63.00 23.12 -27.68
CA MET A 1 -61.54 23.25 -27.90
C MET A 1 -60.81 23.11 -26.56
N GLN A 2 -60.59 21.88 -26.07
CA GLN A 2 -60.00 21.69 -24.73
C GLN A 2 -59.09 20.45 -24.60
N ASN A 3 -58.78 19.78 -25.72
CA ASN A 3 -57.98 18.54 -25.75
C ASN A 3 -56.71 18.64 -26.64
N SER A 4 -56.35 19.84 -27.10
CA SER A 4 -55.13 20.07 -27.92
C SER A 4 -53.96 20.68 -27.13
N ASN A 5 -54.23 21.48 -26.10
CA ASN A 5 -53.18 22.20 -25.37
C ASN A 5 -52.40 21.30 -24.39
N TYR A 6 -53.02 20.24 -23.86
CA TYR A 6 -52.35 19.29 -22.95
C TYR A 6 -51.28 18.43 -23.66
N LYS A 7 -51.38 18.29 -24.99
CA LYS A 7 -50.43 17.51 -25.81
C LYS A 7 -49.20 18.35 -26.26
N MET A 8 -49.33 19.68 -26.36
CA MET A 8 -48.17 20.55 -26.61
C MET A 8 -47.28 20.73 -25.37
N ILE A 9 -47.85 20.92 -24.19
CA ILE A 9 -47.08 21.15 -22.95
C ILE A 9 -46.23 19.92 -22.56
N LYS A 10 -46.77 18.69 -22.73
CA LYS A 10 -46.00 17.46 -22.48
C LYS A 10 -44.88 17.22 -23.51
N THR A 11 -44.97 17.77 -24.72
CA THR A 11 -43.92 17.61 -25.74
C THR A 11 -42.82 18.67 -25.57
N ALA A 12 -43.15 19.87 -25.08
CA ALA A 12 -42.17 20.91 -24.77
C ALA A 12 -41.27 20.56 -23.56
N HIS A 13 -41.82 19.95 -22.51
CA HIS A 13 -41.02 19.54 -21.34
C HIS A 13 -40.07 18.37 -21.62
N LEU A 14 -40.45 17.43 -22.51
CA LEU A 14 -39.60 16.27 -22.81
C LEU A 14 -38.37 16.65 -23.66
N SER A 15 -38.48 17.68 -24.51
CA SER A 15 -37.37 18.17 -25.34
C SER A 15 -36.39 19.09 -24.59
N LEU A 16 -36.82 19.78 -23.53
CA LEU A 16 -35.90 20.59 -22.72
C LEU A 16 -35.06 19.75 -21.74
N LEU A 17 -35.61 18.65 -21.23
CA LEU A 17 -34.88 17.72 -20.36
C LEU A 17 -33.81 16.89 -21.11
N HIS A 18 -34.00 16.60 -22.40
CA HIS A 18 -32.98 15.94 -23.22
C HIS A 18 -31.89 16.90 -23.74
N ALA A 19 -32.16 18.21 -23.81
CA ALA A 19 -31.17 19.21 -24.22
C ALA A 19 -30.21 19.65 -23.09
N LEU A 20 -30.63 19.53 -21.82
CA LEU A 20 -29.79 19.84 -20.65
C LEU A 20 -29.04 18.63 -20.07
N SER A 21 -29.41 17.40 -20.46
CA SER A 21 -28.71 16.17 -20.03
C SER A 21 -27.53 15.78 -20.94
N LEU A 22 -27.25 16.53 -22.01
CA LEU A 22 -26.25 16.19 -23.04
C LEU A 22 -25.11 17.21 -23.19
N CYS A 23 -25.06 18.23 -22.33
CA CYS A 23 -23.91 19.16 -22.20
C CYS A 23 -23.15 19.04 -20.87
N LEU A 24 -23.35 17.95 -20.11
CA LEU A 24 -22.60 17.64 -18.87
C LEU A 24 -21.75 16.35 -18.96
N LEU A 25 -21.64 15.74 -20.15
CA LEU A 25 -20.84 14.53 -20.40
C LEU A 25 -19.60 14.78 -21.29
N ALA A 26 -19.15 16.03 -21.37
CA ALA A 26 -17.94 16.40 -22.10
C ALA A 26 -17.18 17.52 -21.40
N LEU A 27 -16.72 17.28 -20.16
CA LEU A 27 -15.56 17.93 -19.52
C LEU A 27 -15.17 17.33 -18.15
N CYS A 28 -15.33 16.01 -17.93
CA CYS A 28 -14.64 15.30 -16.84
C CYS A 28 -13.42 14.57 -17.41
N GLY A 29 -12.46 15.37 -17.87
CA GLY A 29 -11.25 14.94 -18.57
C GLY A 29 -9.97 15.12 -17.75
N PHE A 30 -10.02 14.85 -16.44
CA PHE A 30 -8.83 14.70 -15.61
C PHE A 30 -8.94 13.42 -14.80
N THR A 31 -8.00 12.50 -15.02
CA THR A 31 -8.01 11.16 -14.44
C THR A 31 -7.32 11.14 -13.09
N TYR A 32 -8.09 11.16 -12.00
CA TYR A 32 -7.66 10.54 -10.75
C TYR A 32 -8.07 9.08 -10.78
N ALA A 33 -7.11 8.17 -10.87
CA ALA A 33 -7.37 6.74 -10.75
C ALA A 33 -7.43 6.40 -9.25
N GLY A 34 -8.60 6.59 -8.63
CA GLY A 34 -8.77 6.40 -7.19
C GLY A 34 -8.52 4.96 -6.77
N GLN A 35 -7.90 4.75 -5.61
CA GLN A 35 -7.70 3.39 -5.10
C GLN A 35 -8.99 2.75 -4.62
N SER A 36 -9.95 3.59 -4.23
CA SER A 36 -11.38 3.30 -4.18
C SER A 36 -11.90 2.57 -5.44
N ASP A 37 -11.48 2.94 -6.66
CA ASP A 37 -11.86 2.22 -7.89
C ASP A 37 -11.26 0.82 -7.96
N ASN A 38 -10.02 0.62 -7.50
CA ASN A 38 -9.35 -0.68 -7.53
C ASN A 38 -9.94 -1.64 -6.50
N LEU A 39 -10.25 -1.14 -5.30
CA LEU A 39 -11.06 -1.84 -4.31
C LEU A 39 -12.46 -2.14 -4.85
N TYR A 40 -13.12 -1.20 -5.50
CA TYR A 40 -14.45 -1.41 -6.10
C TYR A 40 -14.44 -2.44 -7.24
N LYS A 41 -13.42 -2.44 -8.11
CA LYS A 41 -13.21 -3.48 -9.15
C LYS A 41 -13.05 -4.87 -8.52
N LEU A 42 -12.26 -4.97 -7.45
CA LEU A 42 -12.06 -6.22 -6.70
C LEU A 42 -13.37 -6.71 -6.05
N LEU A 43 -14.14 -5.81 -5.42
CA LEU A 43 -15.44 -6.14 -4.85
C LEU A 43 -16.43 -6.61 -5.93
N LYS A 44 -16.49 -5.89 -7.06
CA LYS A 44 -17.38 -6.20 -8.19
C LYS A 44 -17.05 -7.53 -8.88
N SER A 45 -15.77 -7.89 -9.01
CA SER A 45 -15.39 -9.19 -9.59
C SER A 45 -15.78 -10.36 -8.69
N ARG A 46 -15.72 -10.18 -7.36
CA ARG A 46 -16.12 -11.20 -6.38
C ARG A 46 -17.64 -11.29 -6.15
N SER A 47 -18.40 -10.22 -6.38
CA SER A 47 -19.85 -10.18 -6.12
C SER A 47 -20.74 -10.74 -7.25
N SER A 48 -20.16 -11.21 -8.36
CA SER A 48 -20.93 -11.61 -9.54
C SER A 48 -21.00 -13.15 -9.68
N GLN A 49 -22.21 -13.69 -9.82
CA GLN A 49 -22.43 -15.06 -10.33
C GLN A 49 -22.53 -15.13 -11.87
N ASN A 50 -22.63 -13.96 -12.53
CA ASN A 50 -22.44 -13.77 -13.96
C ASN A 50 -21.88 -12.35 -14.13
N PRO A 51 -20.67 -12.16 -14.68
CA PRO A 51 -20.10 -10.84 -14.80
C PRO A 51 -20.92 -10.02 -15.80
N PRO A 52 -21.32 -8.77 -15.47
CA PRO A 52 -21.95 -7.91 -16.45
C PRO A 52 -20.92 -7.64 -17.55
N VAL A 53 -21.31 -7.92 -18.80
CA VAL A 53 -20.57 -7.46 -19.98
C VAL A 53 -20.38 -5.96 -19.82
N SER A 54 -19.13 -5.51 -19.65
CA SER A 54 -18.85 -4.07 -19.56
C SER A 54 -19.10 -3.46 -20.93
N ASP A 55 -20.05 -2.54 -21.02
CA ASP A 55 -20.21 -1.74 -22.22
C ASP A 55 -18.88 -1.06 -22.58
N SER A 56 -18.48 -1.26 -23.83
CA SER A 56 -17.17 -0.86 -24.33
C SER A 56 -17.06 0.66 -24.45
N TRP A 57 -16.33 1.28 -23.51
CA TRP A 57 -15.84 2.65 -23.65
C TRP A 57 -14.58 2.77 -24.54
N ALA A 58 -14.26 1.72 -25.32
CA ALA A 58 -13.13 1.72 -26.24
C ALA A 58 -13.47 2.45 -27.55
N GLN A 59 -13.38 3.79 -27.54
CA GLN A 59 -12.72 4.53 -28.62
C GLN A 59 -11.65 5.45 -28.04
N PRO A 60 -10.49 5.62 -28.70
CA PRO A 60 -9.24 5.65 -27.96
C PRO A 60 -8.73 7.07 -27.68
N ALA A 61 -8.56 7.38 -26.39
CA ALA A 61 -7.29 7.97 -25.98
C ALA A 61 -6.24 6.85 -26.02
N ALA A 62 -5.13 7.08 -26.73
CA ALA A 62 -4.16 6.03 -27.00
C ALA A 62 -3.29 5.73 -25.76
N ASP A 63 -3.75 4.81 -24.91
CA ASP A 63 -2.85 3.85 -24.30
C ASP A 63 -3.43 2.43 -24.43
N THR A 64 -2.52 1.48 -24.47
CA THR A 64 -2.68 0.16 -25.07
C THR A 64 -3.59 -0.76 -24.26
N ARG A 65 -4.23 -1.70 -24.95
CA ARG A 65 -4.42 -3.04 -24.37
C ARG A 65 -3.02 -3.47 -23.93
N GLN A 66 -2.77 -3.60 -22.63
CA GLN A 66 -1.54 -4.24 -22.15
C GLN A 66 -1.54 -5.65 -22.72
N ASP A 67 -0.80 -5.82 -23.81
CA ASP A 67 -0.32 -7.11 -24.27
C ASP A 67 0.48 -7.66 -23.10
N HIS A 68 -0.12 -8.61 -22.36
CA HIS A 68 0.41 -9.08 -21.08
C HIS A 68 1.73 -9.80 -21.33
N SER A 69 2.80 -9.01 -21.35
CA SER A 69 4.16 -9.49 -21.56
C SER A 69 4.44 -10.61 -20.56
N PRO A 70 5.08 -11.70 -20.99
CA PRO A 70 5.26 -12.87 -20.15
C PRO A 70 5.94 -12.46 -18.84
N VAL A 71 5.22 -12.71 -17.73
CA VAL A 71 5.67 -12.46 -16.37
C VAL A 71 7.06 -13.07 -16.21
N TYR A 72 8.03 -12.30 -15.72
CA TYR A 72 9.37 -12.83 -15.53
C TYR A 72 9.34 -13.96 -14.49
N ILE A 73 9.79 -15.15 -14.88
CA ILE A 73 9.97 -16.30 -13.99
C ILE A 73 11.42 -16.76 -14.15
N GLY A 74 12.23 -16.55 -13.11
CA GLY A 74 13.60 -17.05 -13.02
C GLY A 74 13.65 -18.48 -12.47
N PRO A 75 14.78 -19.20 -12.61
CA PRO A 75 15.03 -20.45 -11.90
C PRO A 75 15.00 -20.23 -10.38
N GLN A 76 14.30 -21.09 -9.64
CA GLN A 76 14.14 -20.96 -8.18
C GLN A 76 14.61 -22.19 -7.38
N ASP A 77 15.01 -23.27 -8.07
CA ASP A 77 15.37 -24.54 -7.43
C ASP A 77 16.55 -24.38 -6.47
N GLY A 78 16.39 -24.87 -5.23
CA GLY A 78 17.41 -24.79 -4.18
C GLY A 78 17.57 -23.43 -3.48
N LEU A 79 16.93 -22.36 -3.98
CA LEU A 79 17.06 -21.04 -3.36
C LEU A 79 16.38 -20.94 -1.99
N MET A 80 15.33 -21.73 -1.73
CA MET A 80 14.69 -21.81 -0.41
C MET A 80 15.68 -22.23 0.69
N GLN A 81 16.55 -23.19 0.41
CA GLN A 81 17.57 -23.64 1.36
C GLN A 81 18.70 -22.62 1.54
N ALA A 82 19.01 -21.84 0.51
CA ALA A 82 19.99 -20.76 0.59
C ALA A 82 19.50 -19.57 1.43
N ASP A 83 18.19 -19.30 1.41
CA ASP A 83 17.56 -18.21 2.16
C ASP A 83 17.32 -18.55 3.65
N LYS A 84 17.57 -19.78 4.11
CA LYS A 84 17.26 -20.18 5.50
C LYS A 84 18.13 -19.45 6.52
N ILE A 85 17.52 -18.98 7.60
CA ILE A 85 18.19 -18.33 8.74
C ILE A 85 18.30 -19.33 9.89
N ASP A 86 19.52 -19.68 10.29
CA ASP A 86 19.75 -20.61 11.42
C ASP A 86 19.45 -19.94 12.78
N SER A 87 19.86 -18.69 12.96
CA SER A 87 19.57 -17.88 14.15
C SER A 87 19.80 -16.40 13.87
N LEU A 88 19.08 -15.51 14.55
CA LEU A 88 19.31 -14.06 14.52
C LEU A 88 20.14 -13.60 15.75
N PRO A 89 21.04 -12.60 15.61
CA PRO A 89 21.75 -12.02 16.75
C PRO A 89 20.79 -11.52 17.84
N GLY A 90 20.97 -11.97 19.09
CA GLY A 90 20.09 -11.58 20.20
C GLY A 90 18.69 -12.22 20.19
N GLN A 91 18.43 -13.19 19.31
CA GLN A 91 17.21 -14.00 19.35
C GLN A 91 17.12 -14.76 20.68
N PRO A 92 15.95 -14.77 21.36
CA PRO A 92 15.77 -15.48 22.62
C PRO A 92 15.75 -17.00 22.42
N ASP A 93 16.16 -17.74 23.46
CA ASP A 93 16.05 -19.19 23.51
C ASP A 93 14.58 -19.66 23.36
N GLY A 94 14.36 -20.78 22.67
CA GLY A 94 13.04 -21.39 22.52
C GLY A 94 12.24 -20.95 21.30
N VAL A 95 12.86 -20.26 20.33
CA VAL A 95 12.27 -20.09 19.00
C VAL A 95 12.20 -21.45 18.29
N ASP A 96 10.98 -21.91 18.02
CA ASP A 96 10.65 -23.20 17.39
C ASP A 96 9.80 -22.95 16.13
N PHE A 97 10.37 -22.25 15.16
CA PHE A 97 9.82 -22.06 13.82
C PHE A 97 10.92 -21.84 12.80
N ASP A 98 10.71 -22.31 11.57
CA ASP A 98 11.61 -22.05 10.45
C ASP A 98 11.43 -20.61 9.94
N GLN A 99 12.54 -19.95 9.63
CA GLN A 99 12.59 -18.58 9.14
C GLN A 99 13.59 -18.44 7.99
N TYR A 100 13.25 -17.56 7.04
CA TYR A 100 13.96 -17.39 5.78
C TYR A 100 14.04 -15.91 5.40
N ALA A 101 15.14 -15.47 4.82
CA ALA A 101 15.25 -14.15 4.21
C ALA A 101 16.17 -14.16 3.00
N GLY A 102 15.96 -13.20 2.11
CA GLY A 102 16.78 -13.07 0.91
C GLY A 102 16.07 -12.28 -0.17
N TYR A 103 16.50 -12.48 -1.41
CA TYR A 103 16.08 -11.66 -2.55
C TYR A 103 15.33 -12.46 -3.62
N VAL A 104 14.27 -11.87 -4.16
CA VAL A 104 13.58 -12.33 -5.36
C VAL A 104 13.71 -11.25 -6.45
N THR A 105 14.38 -11.60 -7.55
CA THR A 105 14.53 -10.74 -8.72
C THR A 105 13.18 -10.52 -9.40
N VAL A 106 12.76 -9.26 -9.54
CA VAL A 106 11.51 -8.87 -10.22
C VAL A 106 11.78 -8.32 -11.63
N ASP A 107 12.93 -7.68 -11.85
CA ASP A 107 13.37 -7.25 -13.18
C ASP A 107 14.87 -7.54 -13.38
N PRO A 108 15.22 -8.58 -14.16
CA PRO A 108 16.62 -8.96 -14.38
C PRO A 108 17.37 -7.98 -15.29
N LYS A 109 16.68 -7.13 -16.08
CA LYS A 109 17.32 -6.13 -16.94
C LYS A 109 17.74 -4.92 -16.12
N ALA A 110 16.86 -4.47 -15.22
CA ALA A 110 17.17 -3.39 -14.29
C ALA A 110 18.08 -3.86 -13.12
N GLY A 111 18.18 -5.17 -12.90
CA GLY A 111 18.83 -5.75 -11.73
C GLY A 111 18.03 -5.54 -10.44
N ARG A 112 16.71 -5.34 -10.56
CA ARG A 112 15.79 -5.01 -9.48
C ARG A 112 15.33 -6.27 -8.75
N ALA A 113 15.49 -6.27 -7.43
CA ALA A 113 15.11 -7.38 -6.57
C ALA A 113 14.45 -6.85 -5.29
N LEU A 114 13.40 -7.54 -4.86
CA LEU A 114 12.74 -7.26 -3.59
C LEU A 114 13.27 -8.22 -2.52
N PHE A 115 13.57 -7.67 -1.34
CA PHE A 115 13.90 -8.39 -0.14
C PHE A 115 12.62 -8.88 0.54
N TYR A 116 12.70 -10.06 1.18
CA TYR A 116 11.64 -10.58 2.01
C TYR A 116 12.19 -11.22 3.28
N TYR A 117 11.39 -11.20 4.34
CA TYR A 117 11.55 -12.04 5.52
C TYR A 117 10.29 -12.90 5.66
N PHE A 118 10.46 -14.21 5.71
CA PHE A 118 9.38 -15.19 5.83
C PHE A 118 9.53 -16.00 7.12
N VAL A 119 8.47 -16.07 7.90
CA VAL A 119 8.38 -16.91 9.10
C VAL A 119 7.28 -17.95 8.94
N GLU A 120 7.61 -19.22 9.20
CA GLU A 120 6.62 -20.28 9.32
C GLU A 120 5.85 -20.15 10.63
N SER A 121 4.61 -20.61 10.64
CA SER A 121 3.79 -20.66 11.84
C SER A 121 4.33 -21.72 12.82
N PRO A 122 4.62 -21.40 14.10
CA PRO A 122 5.20 -22.34 15.06
C PRO A 122 4.34 -23.59 15.33
N GLN A 123 3.06 -23.55 14.96
CA GLN A 123 2.16 -24.70 15.04
C GLN A 123 1.46 -24.86 13.70
N ASN A 124 1.51 -26.07 13.14
CA ASN A 124 0.78 -26.44 11.93
C ASN A 124 1.14 -25.60 10.67
N SER A 125 2.40 -25.16 10.50
CA SER A 125 2.86 -24.42 9.30
C SER A 125 2.42 -25.08 7.99
N SER A 126 2.53 -26.41 7.95
CA SER A 126 2.12 -27.29 6.83
C SER A 126 0.62 -27.35 6.55
N THR A 127 -0.25 -26.70 7.34
CA THR A 127 -1.69 -26.54 7.08
C THR A 127 -2.16 -25.09 7.09
N ASN A 128 -1.51 -24.20 7.85
CA ASN A 128 -1.97 -22.83 8.04
C ASN A 128 -1.96 -22.00 6.73
N PRO A 129 -2.82 -20.96 6.62
CA PRO A 129 -2.82 -20.05 5.48
C PRO A 129 -1.47 -19.33 5.30
N LEU A 130 -1.25 -18.80 4.09
CA LEU A 130 -0.15 -17.90 3.78
C LEU A 130 -0.67 -16.46 3.76
N VAL A 131 0.02 -15.56 4.43
CA VAL A 131 -0.31 -14.13 4.42
C VAL A 131 0.89 -13.36 3.91
N LEU A 132 0.72 -12.64 2.78
CA LEU A 132 1.61 -11.55 2.41
C LEU A 132 1.19 -10.33 3.22
N TRP A 133 2.18 -9.71 3.85
CA TRP A 133 1.92 -9.17 5.17
C TRP A 133 2.77 -7.92 5.42
N LEU A 134 2.13 -6.81 5.83
CA LEU A 134 2.80 -5.50 6.07
C LEU A 134 2.69 -4.89 7.53
N ASN A 135 1.97 -5.47 8.53
CA ASN A 135 2.21 -5.54 10.05
C ASN A 135 1.33 -6.58 10.92
N GLY A 136 1.74 -7.86 11.26
CA GLY A 136 0.81 -8.96 11.75
C GLY A 136 1.23 -10.48 11.75
N VAL A 137 0.27 -11.47 11.88
CA VAL A 137 0.51 -12.92 12.28
C VAL A 137 -0.15 -14.06 11.41
N ALA A 138 0.63 -15.02 10.88
CA ALA A 138 0.27 -16.29 10.19
C ALA A 138 1.56 -17.06 9.75
N ASN A 139 1.54 -17.91 8.69
CA ASN A 139 2.75 -18.05 7.86
C ASN A 139 2.91 -16.72 7.11
N VAL A 140 3.93 -15.93 7.42
CA VAL A 140 3.95 -14.48 7.13
C VAL A 140 5.14 -14.12 6.26
N ILE A 141 4.87 -13.52 5.10
CA ILE A 141 5.88 -12.89 4.24
C ILE A 141 5.84 -11.38 4.50
N PHE A 142 6.86 -10.85 5.17
CA PHE A 142 7.17 -9.43 5.15
C PHE A 142 7.89 -9.10 3.84
N LEU A 143 7.34 -8.17 3.06
CA LEU A 143 7.87 -7.78 1.76
C LEU A 143 8.24 -6.29 1.76
N GLU A 144 9.52 -5.98 1.63
CA GLU A 144 9.97 -4.60 1.47
C GLU A 144 9.76 -4.16 0.01
N SER A 145 8.80 -3.27 -0.22
CA SER A 145 8.41 -2.82 -1.55
C SER A 145 7.93 -1.37 -1.50
N PRO A 146 8.16 -0.54 -2.52
CA PRO A 146 8.87 -0.82 -3.78
C PRO A 146 10.41 -0.89 -3.62
N ALA A 147 11.12 -1.10 -4.74
CA ALA A 147 12.58 -1.13 -4.75
C ALA A 147 13.17 0.19 -4.23
N GLY A 148 14.09 0.06 -3.27
CA GLY A 148 14.71 1.17 -2.56
C GLY A 148 14.27 1.32 -1.10
N VAL A 149 13.16 0.69 -0.70
CA VAL A 149 12.73 0.58 0.71
C VAL A 149 13.55 -0.51 1.40
N GLY A 150 14.08 -0.22 2.60
CA GLY A 150 14.86 -1.18 3.39
C GLY A 150 16.05 -1.78 2.64
N PHE A 151 16.08 -3.10 2.53
CA PHE A 151 17.09 -3.88 1.79
C PHE A 151 16.78 -4.05 0.30
N SER A 152 15.55 -3.79 -0.16
CA SER A 152 15.14 -3.89 -1.57
C SER A 152 15.84 -2.86 -2.45
N TYR A 153 16.28 -3.24 -3.66
CA TYR A 153 17.12 -2.36 -4.50
C TYR A 153 16.91 -2.56 -6.01
N SER A 154 17.35 -1.57 -6.78
CA SER A 154 17.59 -1.65 -8.24
C SER A 154 19.00 -1.15 -8.58
N ASN A 155 19.63 -1.74 -9.61
CA ASN A 155 20.88 -1.22 -10.17
C ASN A 155 20.62 -0.06 -11.14
N THR A 156 19.35 0.22 -11.48
CA THR A 156 18.94 1.25 -12.43
C THR A 156 18.40 2.45 -11.68
N SER A 157 19.10 3.59 -11.74
CA SER A 157 18.77 4.77 -10.92
C SER A 157 17.39 5.37 -11.21
N SER A 158 16.94 5.33 -12.47
CA SER A 158 15.64 5.86 -12.88
C SER A 158 14.46 5.12 -12.25
N ASP A 159 14.64 3.88 -11.78
CA ASP A 159 13.57 3.14 -11.09
C ASP A 159 13.11 3.88 -9.82
N TYR A 160 14.04 4.52 -9.10
CA TYR A 160 13.72 5.30 -7.89
C TYR A 160 12.97 6.61 -8.17
N GLU A 161 13.02 7.10 -9.41
CA GLU A 161 12.34 8.32 -9.87
C GLU A 161 10.97 8.02 -10.49
N HIS A 162 10.82 6.87 -11.15
CA HIS A 162 9.64 6.47 -11.93
C HIS A 162 8.77 5.39 -11.23
N THR A 163 9.02 5.14 -9.94
CA THR A 163 8.19 4.26 -9.11
C THR A 163 6.84 4.89 -8.80
N GLY A 164 5.78 4.09 -8.85
CA GLY A 164 4.43 4.49 -8.44
C GLY A 164 3.52 3.28 -8.26
N ASP A 165 2.28 3.54 -7.90
CA ASP A 165 1.26 2.55 -7.52
C ASP A 165 1.15 1.33 -8.47
N LYS A 166 1.08 1.58 -9.79
CA LYS A 166 0.96 0.51 -10.80
C LYS A 166 2.21 -0.34 -10.93
N SER A 167 3.41 0.26 -10.91
CA SER A 167 4.68 -0.49 -11.02
C SER A 167 4.96 -1.28 -9.75
N THR A 168 4.65 -0.71 -8.59
CA THR A 168 4.73 -1.40 -7.28
C THR A 168 3.85 -2.65 -7.24
N ALA A 169 2.58 -2.55 -7.67
CA ALA A 169 1.67 -3.69 -7.74
C ALA A 169 2.12 -4.76 -8.76
N SER A 170 2.72 -4.34 -9.88
CA SER A 170 3.28 -5.25 -10.89
C SER A 170 4.50 -6.01 -10.36
N ASP A 171 5.47 -5.32 -9.78
CA ASP A 171 6.69 -5.94 -9.22
C ASP A 171 6.35 -6.87 -8.03
N ALA A 172 5.42 -6.48 -7.15
CA ALA A 172 4.95 -7.34 -6.05
C ALA A 172 4.23 -8.61 -6.56
N TYR A 173 3.55 -8.54 -7.70
CA TYR A 173 2.97 -9.72 -8.35
C TYR A 173 4.05 -10.62 -8.98
N VAL A 174 5.05 -10.05 -9.67
CA VAL A 174 6.21 -10.82 -10.18
C VAL A 174 6.97 -11.50 -9.02
N PHE A 175 7.15 -10.79 -7.90
CA PHE A 175 7.70 -11.34 -6.67
C PHE A 175 6.92 -12.57 -6.22
N LEU A 176 5.59 -12.48 -6.07
CA LEU A 176 4.76 -13.58 -5.59
C LEU A 176 4.83 -14.83 -6.49
N VAL A 177 4.83 -14.66 -7.81
CA VAL A 177 4.93 -15.79 -8.76
C VAL A 177 6.29 -16.50 -8.62
N ASN A 178 7.39 -15.75 -8.48
CA ASN A 178 8.73 -16.31 -8.28
C ASN A 178 8.90 -16.92 -6.88
N TRP A 179 8.37 -16.26 -5.85
CA TRP A 179 8.38 -16.76 -4.46
C TRP A 179 7.63 -18.09 -4.36
N LEU A 180 6.45 -18.21 -4.97
CA LEU A 180 5.73 -19.49 -5.06
C LEU A 180 6.47 -20.53 -5.91
N GLY A 181 7.32 -20.11 -6.86
CA GLY A 181 8.27 -20.98 -7.53
C GLY A 181 9.33 -21.55 -6.59
N ARG A 182 9.87 -20.72 -5.69
CA ARG A 182 10.88 -21.06 -4.66
C ARG A 182 10.31 -21.88 -3.50
N PHE A 183 9.06 -21.61 -3.12
CA PHE A 183 8.31 -22.23 -2.02
C PHE A 183 7.11 -23.04 -2.56
N PRO A 184 7.32 -24.09 -3.38
CA PRO A 184 6.25 -24.77 -4.11
C PRO A 184 5.19 -25.43 -3.22
N GLN A 185 5.53 -25.78 -1.97
CA GLN A 185 4.62 -26.34 -0.97
C GLN A 185 3.53 -25.35 -0.50
N TYR A 186 3.66 -24.07 -0.86
CA TYR A 186 2.70 -23.02 -0.58
C TYR A 186 1.76 -22.67 -1.76
N LYS A 187 1.98 -23.23 -2.97
CA LYS A 187 1.20 -22.90 -4.19
C LYS A 187 -0.32 -23.09 -4.09
N THR A 188 -0.78 -24.06 -3.30
CA THR A 188 -2.21 -24.37 -3.16
C THR A 188 -2.87 -23.70 -1.95
N ARG A 189 -2.11 -22.94 -1.15
CA ARG A 189 -2.59 -22.39 0.13
C ARG A 189 -3.62 -21.31 -0.08
N ASP A 190 -4.51 -21.19 0.90
CA ASP A 190 -5.34 -20.01 1.05
C ASP A 190 -4.42 -18.81 1.31
N PHE A 191 -4.50 -17.82 0.41
CA PHE A 191 -3.62 -16.67 0.39
C PHE A 191 -4.38 -15.39 0.77
N TYR A 192 -3.81 -14.58 1.65
CA TYR A 192 -4.35 -13.30 2.05
C TYR A 192 -3.28 -12.21 1.87
N ILE A 193 -3.74 -10.99 1.57
CA ILE A 193 -2.87 -9.81 1.49
C ILE A 193 -3.28 -8.83 2.57
N THR A 194 -2.33 -8.36 3.34
CA THR A 194 -2.59 -7.46 4.47
C THR A 194 -1.58 -6.33 4.52
N GLY A 195 -2.00 -5.18 5.04
CA GLY A 195 -1.09 -4.08 5.29
C GLY A 195 -1.72 -2.89 5.98
N GLU A 196 -0.96 -1.80 6.09
CA GLU A 196 -1.30 -0.63 6.90
C GLU A 196 -1.01 0.68 6.15
N SER A 197 -1.65 1.78 6.55
CA SER A 197 -1.35 3.13 6.05
C SER A 197 -1.48 3.20 4.52
N TYR A 198 -0.44 3.60 3.79
CA TYR A 198 -0.43 3.67 2.32
C TYR A 198 -0.58 2.30 1.63
N ALA A 199 -0.53 1.19 2.36
CA ALA A 199 -0.95 -0.11 1.82
C ALA A 199 -2.44 -0.14 1.42
N GLY A 200 -3.25 0.86 1.79
CA GLY A 200 -4.56 1.11 1.16
C GLY A 200 -4.49 1.34 -0.35
N HIS A 201 -3.34 1.77 -0.88
CA HIS A 201 -3.03 1.78 -2.32
C HIS A 201 -2.52 0.40 -2.77
N TYR A 202 -1.54 -0.17 -2.07
CA TYR A 202 -0.84 -1.38 -2.55
C TYR A 202 -1.71 -2.65 -2.51
N VAL A 203 -2.46 -2.87 -1.42
CA VAL A 203 -3.21 -4.12 -1.19
C VAL A 203 -4.36 -4.32 -2.20
N PRO A 204 -5.24 -3.33 -2.47
CA PRO A 204 -6.30 -3.51 -3.46
C PRO A 204 -5.76 -3.67 -4.89
N GLN A 205 -4.68 -2.97 -5.24
CA GLN A 205 -4.06 -3.07 -6.57
C GLN A 205 -3.38 -4.42 -6.78
N LEU A 206 -2.64 -4.93 -5.79
CA LEU A 206 -2.04 -6.26 -5.89
C LEU A 206 -3.13 -7.35 -5.96
N ALA A 207 -4.18 -7.24 -5.14
CA ALA A 207 -5.33 -8.14 -5.19
C ALA A 207 -6.02 -8.15 -6.56
N TYR A 208 -6.21 -6.97 -7.16
CA TYR A 208 -6.78 -6.83 -8.50
C TYR A 208 -5.85 -7.38 -9.60
N THR A 209 -4.54 -7.10 -9.52
CA THR A 209 -3.51 -7.64 -10.43
C THR A 209 -3.47 -9.16 -10.39
N ILE A 210 -3.53 -9.77 -9.20
CA ILE A 210 -3.63 -11.22 -9.02
C ILE A 210 -4.90 -11.77 -9.67
N GLN A 211 -6.05 -11.12 -9.44
CA GLN A 211 -7.32 -11.57 -10.03
C GLN A 211 -7.28 -11.58 -11.56
N LEU A 212 -6.74 -10.52 -12.19
CA LEU A 212 -6.57 -10.46 -13.64
C LEU A 212 -5.62 -11.55 -14.17
N ASN A 213 -4.49 -11.76 -13.50
CA ASN A 213 -3.50 -12.73 -13.96
C ASN A 213 -3.93 -14.19 -13.75
N ASN A 214 -4.77 -14.46 -12.75
CA ASN A 214 -5.38 -15.79 -12.54
C ASN A 214 -6.29 -16.21 -13.70
N GLU A 215 -6.75 -15.29 -14.54
CA GLU A 215 -7.56 -15.57 -15.74
C GLU A 215 -6.68 -15.91 -16.97
N VAL A 216 -5.35 -15.75 -16.88
CA VAL A 216 -4.41 -16.03 -17.97
C VAL A 216 -3.98 -17.50 -17.98
N THR A 217 -4.24 -18.19 -19.09
CA THR A 217 -3.86 -19.60 -19.29
C THR A 217 -2.35 -19.82 -19.12
N ASN A 218 -1.98 -20.89 -18.40
CA ASN A 218 -0.60 -21.29 -18.06
C ASN A 218 0.15 -20.38 -17.08
N GLN A 219 -0.50 -19.38 -16.48
CA GLN A 219 0.08 -18.59 -15.40
C GLN A 219 -0.02 -19.34 -14.04
N THR A 220 0.84 -19.01 -13.07
CA THR A 220 0.72 -19.54 -11.70
C THR A 220 -0.51 -18.95 -11.04
N VAL A 221 -1.52 -19.79 -10.75
CA VAL A 221 -2.75 -19.37 -10.06
C VAL A 221 -2.48 -19.16 -8.57
N ILE A 222 -2.82 -17.98 -8.06
CA ILE A 222 -2.71 -17.63 -6.63
C ILE A 222 -4.10 -17.67 -6.01
N ASN A 223 -4.29 -18.54 -5.01
CA ASN A 223 -5.57 -18.81 -4.34
C ASN A 223 -5.94 -17.71 -3.31
N LEU A 224 -6.07 -16.46 -3.81
CA LEU A 224 -6.42 -15.28 -3.04
C LEU A 224 -7.84 -15.39 -2.45
N LYS A 225 -7.93 -15.39 -1.12
CA LYS A 225 -9.18 -15.49 -0.33
C LYS A 225 -9.71 -14.16 0.17
N GLY A 226 -8.84 -13.23 0.53
CA GLY A 226 -9.27 -11.94 1.08
C GLY A 226 -8.13 -10.96 1.28
N ILE A 227 -8.50 -9.76 1.69
CA ILE A 227 -7.59 -8.68 2.07
C ILE A 227 -8.02 -8.07 3.40
N ALA A 228 -7.07 -7.52 4.15
CA ALA A 228 -7.34 -6.68 5.33
C ALA A 228 -6.38 -5.49 5.34
N ILE A 229 -6.86 -4.30 5.69
CA ILE A 229 -6.04 -3.08 5.66
C ILE A 229 -6.29 -2.29 6.96
N GLY A 230 -5.23 -2.08 7.74
CA GLY A 230 -5.25 -1.25 8.95
C GLY A 230 -5.01 0.23 8.62
N ASN A 231 -5.66 1.12 9.37
CA ASN A 231 -5.41 2.57 9.40
C ASN A 231 -5.09 3.20 8.03
N ALA A 232 -5.91 2.86 7.02
CA ALA A 232 -5.53 2.97 5.63
C ALA A 232 -5.73 4.37 5.03
N TRP A 233 -4.79 4.79 4.18
CA TRP A 233 -5.01 5.85 3.22
C TRP A 233 -5.57 5.24 1.92
N ILE A 234 -6.77 5.66 1.50
CA ILE A 234 -7.51 5.02 0.38
C ILE A 234 -8.08 6.07 -0.59
N ASP A 235 -8.52 7.21 -0.07
CA ASP A 235 -9.21 8.25 -0.84
C ASP A 235 -8.80 9.61 -0.27
N ASP A 236 -7.92 10.32 -0.99
CA ASP A 236 -7.30 11.57 -0.53
C ASP A 236 -8.35 12.55 0.02
N ALA A 237 -9.44 12.77 -0.72
CA ALA A 237 -10.52 13.69 -0.36
C ALA A 237 -11.19 13.34 0.98
N THR A 238 -11.44 12.05 1.23
CA THR A 238 -12.08 11.58 2.46
C THR A 238 -11.07 11.52 3.61
N ASN A 239 -9.83 11.08 3.36
CA ASN A 239 -8.76 10.99 4.35
C ASN A 239 -8.32 12.37 4.85
N GLU A 240 -8.07 13.34 3.97
CA GLU A 240 -7.67 14.71 4.33
C GLU A 240 -8.74 15.43 5.14
N LYS A 241 -10.00 15.39 4.67
CA LYS A 241 -11.10 16.01 5.41
C LYS A 241 -11.28 15.34 6.78
N GLY A 242 -11.22 14.01 6.83
CA GLY A 242 -11.31 13.25 8.07
C GLY A 242 -10.21 13.60 9.07
N GLN A 243 -8.99 13.87 8.60
CA GLN A 243 -7.87 14.32 9.44
C GLN A 243 -8.13 15.70 10.06
N ILE A 244 -8.64 16.66 9.28
CA ILE A 244 -8.96 18.02 9.75
C ILE A 244 -10.11 17.98 10.78
N ASP A 245 -11.18 17.22 10.50
CA ASP A 245 -12.28 16.99 11.44
C ASP A 245 -11.80 16.26 12.72
N TYR A 246 -10.84 15.33 12.59
CA TYR A 246 -10.22 14.64 13.73
C TYR A 246 -9.42 15.60 14.63
N TRP A 247 -8.56 16.46 14.05
CA TRP A 247 -7.81 17.44 14.83
C TRP A 247 -8.71 18.39 15.62
N TRP A 248 -9.77 18.90 14.98
CA TRP A 248 -10.72 19.79 15.65
C TRP A 248 -11.47 19.08 16.78
N THR A 249 -12.03 17.89 16.51
CA THR A 249 -12.78 17.12 17.52
C THR A 249 -11.92 16.61 18.69
N HIS A 250 -10.59 16.59 18.54
CA HIS A 250 -9.63 16.25 19.60
C HIS A 250 -8.94 17.48 20.22
N ALA A 251 -9.46 18.70 19.97
CA ALA A 251 -8.94 19.96 20.49
C ALA A 251 -7.46 20.25 20.14
N LEU A 252 -6.99 19.72 19.01
CA LEU A 252 -5.66 19.95 18.46
C LEU A 252 -5.58 21.24 17.64
N ILE A 253 -6.70 21.69 17.06
CA ILE A 253 -6.85 22.99 16.38
C ILE A 253 -8.07 23.75 16.92
N SER A 254 -8.10 25.07 16.74
CA SER A 254 -9.23 25.91 17.18
C SER A 254 -10.39 25.91 16.17
N ASP A 255 -11.57 26.34 16.63
CA ASP A 255 -12.76 26.52 15.79
C ASP A 255 -12.46 27.42 14.57
N GLU A 256 -11.75 28.53 14.75
CA GLU A 256 -11.39 29.44 13.66
C GLU A 256 -10.42 28.81 12.66
N THR A 257 -9.55 27.91 13.13
CA THR A 257 -8.60 27.18 12.28
C THR A 257 -9.33 26.12 11.46
N HIS A 258 -10.31 25.42 12.05
CA HIS A 258 -11.15 24.45 11.36
C HIS A 258 -12.04 25.12 10.30
N ASP A 259 -12.73 26.22 10.64
CA ASP A 259 -13.54 26.99 9.71
C ASP A 259 -12.71 27.51 8.51
N GLU A 260 -11.47 27.99 8.75
CA GLU A 260 -10.57 28.45 7.69
C GLU A 260 -10.13 27.28 6.78
N LEU A 261 -9.80 26.12 7.35
CA LEU A 261 -9.44 24.92 6.59
C LEU A 261 -10.60 24.40 5.72
N ILE A 262 -11.82 24.34 6.27
CA ILE A 262 -13.01 23.88 5.54
C ILE A 262 -13.41 24.86 4.41
N ALA A 263 -13.10 26.15 4.55
CA ALA A 263 -13.33 27.15 3.51
C ALA A 263 -12.30 27.10 2.37
N GLU A 264 -11.02 26.90 2.69
CA GLU A 264 -9.89 27.01 1.75
C GLU A 264 -9.46 25.69 1.09
N CYS A 265 -9.70 24.54 1.74
CA CYS A 265 -9.27 23.24 1.24
C CYS A 265 -10.36 22.58 0.35
N HIS A 266 -10.02 22.33 -0.91
CA HIS A 266 -10.95 21.82 -1.93
C HIS A 266 -10.71 20.34 -2.23
N PHE A 267 -10.97 19.50 -1.21
CA PHE A 267 -10.66 18.06 -1.13
C PHE A 267 -10.93 17.22 -2.39
N VAL A 268 -11.98 17.53 -3.16
CA VAL A 268 -12.41 16.67 -4.29
C VAL A 268 -11.65 16.91 -5.60
N ASN A 269 -11.04 18.09 -5.79
CA ASN A 269 -10.56 18.53 -7.11
C ASN A 269 -9.05 18.81 -7.20
N ASP A 270 -8.28 18.64 -6.12
CA ASP A 270 -6.85 19.02 -6.01
C ASP A 270 -6.57 20.48 -6.46
N THR A 271 -7.59 21.33 -6.38
CA THR A 271 -7.49 22.80 -6.55
C THR A 271 -7.32 23.48 -5.19
N SER A 272 -6.67 22.79 -4.25
CA SER A 272 -6.40 23.31 -2.91
C SER A 272 -5.55 24.57 -3.04
N SER A 273 -6.02 25.66 -2.44
CA SER A 273 -5.36 26.96 -2.56
C SER A 273 -3.97 26.89 -1.90
N ALA A 274 -3.03 27.72 -2.35
CA ALA A 274 -1.76 27.89 -1.63
C ALA A 274 -1.98 28.34 -0.16
N LYS A 275 -3.16 28.92 0.11
CA LYS A 275 -3.64 29.27 1.44
C LYS A 275 -4.06 28.02 2.25
N CYS A 276 -4.77 27.04 1.68
CA CYS A 276 -5.01 25.74 2.33
C CYS A 276 -3.70 25.09 2.81
N SER A 277 -2.70 24.93 1.93
CA SER A 277 -1.40 24.36 2.31
C SER A 277 -0.69 25.18 3.40
N SER A 278 -0.80 26.50 3.36
CA SER A 278 -0.27 27.37 4.43
C SER A 278 -0.95 27.13 5.77
N VAL A 279 -2.28 27.04 5.81
CA VAL A 279 -3.04 26.84 7.06
C VAL A 279 -2.80 25.44 7.62
N ILE A 280 -2.67 24.41 6.77
CA ILE A 280 -2.25 23.06 7.19
C ILE A 280 -0.86 23.11 7.84
N ASN A 281 0.14 23.71 7.18
CA ASN A 281 1.49 23.82 7.72
C ASN A 281 1.55 24.64 9.02
N ASP A 282 0.82 25.76 9.09
CA ASP A 282 0.72 26.59 10.29
C ASP A 282 -0.01 25.87 11.43
N SER A 283 -0.92 24.93 11.13
CA SER A 283 -1.58 24.08 12.12
C SER A 283 -0.61 23.05 12.67
N TRP A 284 0.06 22.28 11.81
CA TRP A 284 1.12 21.33 12.18
C TRP A 284 2.19 21.96 13.08
N ALA A 285 2.69 23.15 12.72
CA ALA A 285 3.69 23.86 13.51
C ALA A 285 3.19 24.27 14.93
N LYS A 286 1.87 24.38 15.14
CA LYS A 286 1.26 24.71 16.43
C LYS A 286 0.91 23.48 17.27
N LEU A 287 0.74 22.30 16.68
CA LEU A 287 0.51 21.05 17.41
C LEU A 287 1.63 20.75 18.41
N GLY A 288 2.86 21.15 18.08
CA GLY A 288 4.02 20.97 18.93
C GLY A 288 4.52 19.53 18.90
N ASN A 289 4.95 19.02 20.05
CA ASN A 289 5.63 17.72 20.15
C ASN A 289 4.62 16.61 20.50
N ILE A 290 3.79 16.25 19.52
CA ILE A 290 2.76 15.21 19.58
C ILE A 290 3.09 14.16 18.50
N ASP A 291 2.92 12.88 18.81
CA ASP A 291 2.98 11.80 17.81
C ASP A 291 1.64 11.77 17.04
N ASP A 292 1.69 11.96 15.72
CA ASP A 292 0.50 12.06 14.87
C ASP A 292 -0.11 10.69 14.52
N TYR A 293 0.65 9.61 14.69
CA TYR A 293 0.16 8.23 14.59
C TYR A 293 -0.57 7.81 15.87
N ASN A 294 -0.21 8.37 17.03
CA ASN A 294 -0.95 8.19 18.28
C ASN A 294 -0.81 9.40 19.22
N ILE A 295 -1.82 10.29 19.21
CA ILE A 295 -1.82 11.56 19.97
C ILE A 295 -1.79 11.40 21.50
N TYR A 296 -1.94 10.18 22.02
CA TYR A 296 -1.84 9.86 23.45
C TYR A 296 -0.56 9.09 23.80
N ALA A 297 0.26 8.71 22.82
CA ALA A 297 1.53 8.03 23.05
C ALA A 297 2.57 9.01 23.64
N PRO A 298 3.53 8.50 24.44
CA PRO A 298 4.73 9.27 24.74
C PRO A 298 5.54 9.50 23.45
N ILE A 299 6.45 10.47 23.50
CA ILE A 299 7.40 10.82 22.44
C ILE A 299 8.82 10.41 22.86
N CYS A 300 9.67 10.05 21.90
CA CYS A 300 11.07 9.69 22.19
C CYS A 300 11.90 10.94 22.51
N LEU A 301 12.08 11.23 23.81
CA LEU A 301 12.90 12.36 24.28
C LEU A 301 14.35 11.97 24.61
N HIS A 302 14.57 10.70 24.94
CA HIS A 302 15.87 10.19 25.37
C HIS A 302 16.10 8.81 24.71
N PRO A 303 16.84 8.75 23.59
CA PRO A 303 17.07 7.52 22.85
C PRO A 303 18.10 6.59 23.50
N GLU A 304 18.70 6.99 24.63
CA GLU A 304 19.61 6.14 25.40
C GLU A 304 18.90 4.84 25.81
N LEU A 305 19.49 3.72 25.39
CA LEU A 305 18.93 2.36 25.48
C LEU A 305 18.31 2.08 26.86
N LYS A 306 16.97 2.08 26.94
CA LYS A 306 16.27 1.50 28.08
C LYS A 306 16.47 -0.02 28.05
N ASN A 307 17.04 -0.57 29.12
CA ASN A 307 17.09 -2.01 29.31
C ASN A 307 15.67 -2.55 29.56
N GLY A 308 15.04 -3.02 28.49
CA GLY A 308 13.78 -3.76 28.52
C GLY A 308 12.54 -2.90 28.25
N SER A 309 12.06 -2.94 27.01
CA SER A 309 10.62 -2.92 26.76
C SER A 309 10.04 -4.26 27.22
N THR A 310 8.84 -4.25 27.81
CA THR A 310 8.13 -5.49 28.16
C THR A 310 7.51 -6.19 26.94
N GLY A 311 7.54 -5.56 25.76
CA GLY A 311 6.86 -6.05 24.55
C GLY A 311 5.33 -6.02 24.67
N SER A 312 4.78 -5.32 25.67
CA SER A 312 3.34 -5.19 25.86
C SER A 312 2.75 -4.09 24.99
N VAL A 313 1.56 -4.32 24.45
CA VAL A 313 0.77 -3.30 23.74
C VAL A 313 0.34 -2.16 24.69
N ASP A 314 0.30 -2.43 26.00
CA ASP A 314 -0.01 -1.45 27.05
C ASP A 314 1.21 -0.58 27.47
N ASP A 315 2.42 -0.91 26.99
CA ASP A 315 3.70 -0.31 27.39
C ASP A 315 4.52 0.07 26.15
N ILE A 316 3.98 1.04 25.40
CA ILE A 316 4.58 1.54 24.14
C ILE A 316 5.91 2.25 24.46
N ASP A 317 7.01 1.69 23.96
CA ASP A 317 8.31 2.37 23.95
C ASP A 317 8.38 3.29 22.71
N PRO A 318 8.37 4.61 22.86
CA PRO A 318 8.32 5.53 21.72
C PRO A 318 9.64 5.62 20.96
N CYS A 319 10.71 4.98 21.47
CA CYS A 319 12.02 4.91 20.84
C CYS A 319 12.25 3.58 20.09
N SER A 320 11.22 2.71 19.97
CA SER A 320 11.29 1.40 19.30
C SER A 320 11.98 1.43 17.94
N ASP A 321 11.66 2.45 17.15
CA ASP A 321 12.01 2.55 15.73
C ASP A 321 13.53 2.76 15.59
N LEU A 322 14.13 3.51 16.52
CA LEU A 322 15.59 3.71 16.61
C LEU A 322 16.32 2.42 16.97
N TYR A 323 15.71 1.57 17.81
CA TYR A 323 16.29 0.27 18.18
C TYR A 323 16.23 -0.71 17.00
N LEU A 324 15.14 -0.69 16.24
CA LEU A 324 15.00 -1.46 15.00
C LEU A 324 16.00 -1.01 13.93
N GLU A 325 16.10 0.30 13.68
CA GLU A 325 17.07 0.87 12.73
C GLU A 325 18.51 0.52 13.12
N THR A 326 18.86 0.65 14.41
CA THR A 326 20.17 0.26 14.93
C THR A 326 20.45 -1.24 14.71
N TYR A 327 19.47 -2.09 15.00
CA TYR A 327 19.58 -3.55 14.91
C TYR A 327 19.79 -4.02 13.46
N LEU A 328 18.95 -3.56 12.53
CA LEU A 328 19.00 -3.93 11.11
C LEU A 328 20.22 -3.34 10.38
N ASN A 329 20.84 -2.29 10.92
CA ASN A 329 22.12 -1.77 10.43
C ASN A 329 23.36 -2.51 10.97
N THR A 330 23.21 -3.49 11.87
CA THR A 330 24.38 -4.29 12.30
C THR A 330 24.79 -5.31 11.24
N ALA A 331 26.09 -5.38 10.95
CA ALA A 331 26.63 -6.30 9.94
C ALA A 331 26.32 -7.79 10.23
N ALA A 332 26.21 -8.17 11.51
CA ALA A 332 25.83 -9.52 11.91
C ALA A 332 24.38 -9.84 11.54
N VAL A 333 23.45 -8.91 11.75
CA VAL A 333 22.03 -9.06 11.39
C VAL A 333 21.86 -9.10 9.87
N GLN A 334 22.52 -8.19 9.13
CA GLN A 334 22.47 -8.21 7.66
C GLN A 334 23.04 -9.52 7.08
N THR A 335 24.12 -10.05 7.68
CA THR A 335 24.67 -11.36 7.29
C THR A 335 23.69 -12.50 7.57
N ALA A 336 23.03 -12.50 8.73
CA ALA A 336 22.05 -13.53 9.09
C ALA A 336 20.78 -13.48 8.22
N PHE A 337 20.37 -12.30 7.76
CA PHE A 337 19.27 -12.11 6.81
C PHE A 337 19.65 -12.36 5.34
N HIS A 338 20.89 -12.74 5.04
CA HIS A 338 21.42 -12.83 3.67
C HIS A 338 21.28 -11.51 2.87
N ALA A 339 21.19 -10.38 3.58
CA ALA A 339 21.04 -9.05 3.02
C ALA A 339 22.38 -8.54 2.47
N LYS A 340 22.31 -7.68 1.45
CA LYS A 340 23.50 -6.98 0.96
C LYS A 340 23.89 -5.87 1.94
N PRO A 341 25.20 -5.65 2.21
CA PRO A 341 25.66 -4.53 3.03
C PRO A 341 25.09 -3.19 2.55
N THR A 342 24.25 -2.58 3.37
CA THR A 342 23.57 -1.31 3.08
C THR A 342 23.31 -0.53 4.37
N THR A 343 23.02 0.76 4.25
CA THR A 343 22.30 1.47 5.31
C THR A 343 20.81 1.15 5.14
N TRP A 344 20.24 0.42 6.10
CA TRP A 344 18.79 0.20 6.18
C TRP A 344 18.12 1.42 6.80
N GLY A 345 16.92 1.76 6.34
CA GLY A 345 16.07 2.79 6.94
C GLY A 345 14.61 2.42 6.73
N GLU A 346 13.79 2.72 7.74
CA GLU A 346 12.38 2.31 7.81
C GLU A 346 11.56 2.78 6.61
N CYS A 347 11.76 4.03 6.20
CA CYS A 347 11.04 4.67 5.13
C CYS A 347 11.99 5.34 4.14
N ARG A 348 11.60 5.39 2.86
CA ARG A 348 12.32 6.14 1.83
C ARG A 348 11.37 7.07 1.08
N LEU A 349 11.69 8.37 1.08
CA LEU A 349 11.01 9.36 0.25
C LEU A 349 11.30 9.07 -1.23
N LEU A 350 10.30 8.52 -1.92
CA LEU A 350 10.28 8.34 -3.37
C LEU A 350 9.45 9.46 -4.00
N GLN A 351 9.84 9.89 -5.20
CA GLN A 351 9.36 11.13 -5.83
C GLN A 351 7.83 11.20 -6.06
N TYR A 352 7.14 10.06 -6.04
CA TYR A 352 5.69 9.94 -6.16
C TYR A 352 4.93 10.10 -4.82
N MET A 353 5.57 9.83 -3.68
CA MET A 353 4.91 9.81 -2.36
C MET A 353 4.86 11.22 -1.76
N LYS A 354 3.86 12.01 -2.18
CA LYS A 354 3.68 13.40 -1.74
C LYS A 354 3.10 13.58 -0.34
N ILE A 355 2.37 12.58 0.18
CA ILE A 355 1.50 12.70 1.37
C ILE A 355 2.05 11.90 2.56
N ILE A 356 2.90 10.89 2.33
CA ILE A 356 3.47 10.07 3.41
C ILE A 356 4.58 10.85 4.11
N GLN A 357 4.33 11.26 5.35
CA GLN A 357 5.41 11.69 6.24
C GLN A 357 6.19 10.47 6.70
N CYS A 358 7.36 10.24 6.10
CA CYS A 358 8.37 9.37 6.70
C CYS A 358 8.77 9.99 8.04
N LYS A 359 8.51 9.29 9.15
CA LYS A 359 8.93 9.71 10.50
C LYS A 359 10.45 9.86 10.48
N ARG A 360 10.93 11.10 10.45
CA ARG A 360 12.36 11.38 10.33
C ARG A 360 12.99 11.17 11.69
N SER A 361 13.82 10.14 11.84
CA SER A 361 14.68 9.90 13.00
C SER A 361 15.81 10.94 13.16
N ASP A 362 15.74 12.07 12.44
CA ASP A 362 16.62 13.24 12.52
C ASP A 362 16.39 14.01 13.83
N LEU A 363 16.84 13.42 14.95
CA LEU A 363 17.19 14.14 16.17
C LEU A 363 18.46 14.98 15.90
N THR A 364 18.29 16.20 15.38
CA THR A 364 19.36 17.22 15.26
C THR A 364 18.95 18.54 15.88
#